data_AF-A0A2K3L8N6-F1
#
_entry.id   AF-A0A2K3L8N6-F1
#
_cell.length_a   1.000
_cell.length_b   1.000
_cell.length_c   1.000
_cell.angle_alpha   90.00
_cell.angle_beta   90.00
_cell.angle_gamma   90.00
#
_symmetry.space_group_name_H-M   'P 1'
#
loop_
_entity.id
_entity.type
_entity.pdbx_description
1 polymer ?
#
loop_
_entity_poly.entity_id
_entity_poly.type
_entity_poly.pdbx_seq_one_letter_code
_entity_poly.pdbx_strand_id
1 'polypeptide(L)'
;MAETAVLFVLGEVLQFLKEEKNLLLGVQADFSDTKDELESIQVFLKDADRRAADEADTNDGIRTWVKQLREASFRIEDVIDEYLRMRHGIKPTGCVALACKIASQIKTLIRRHQIASEIQDIKMSIRGIKERSERYNFQISHTPASSSSINSSTGATDNRRWRDPRLSFLFIEETAIVGFEGPREELFGWLLEGAAERTVISIVGMGGLGKTTLAKLVFDSQKVKTQFDCCACITVSQSYTVRGLLINMMEEFCSETENPLLQVLHKMDDRSLIIQVRQYLQHKRYLIFFDDVWQEDFSDQVELAMPNNNKGSRIIITTRMMQVAEFFKKSFLVHVHTLQLLPPNKAWELFCIKVFRFEHDGNCPPELEVVSKEIVKKCKQLPLAIVAIGGLLSTKSKTMIEWQKVSQNLSLELGRNVHLTSLTKILSLSYDGLPYYLKPCILYFGIYPEDYSINHNRLTRQWIAEGFVKSDERQTPEQVADEYLSELIHRSLVQVSTVGFEGKVKTCRVHDLFREVIIRKMKELSFCHCVQEDSESITVGNTRRLSVATNPNNVLKSAKNSHFRAIHVFEKDGSMEHVIGKLCSQSRILKVLDIQ
;
A
#
# COMPACT_ATOMS: atom_id res chain seq x y z
N MET A 1 51.05 -22.18 -45.52
CA MET A 1 49.94 -21.20 -45.44
C MET A 1 48.83 -21.66 -44.51
N ALA A 2 48.31 -22.89 -44.64
CA ALA A 2 47.30 -23.43 -43.69
C ALA A 2 47.82 -23.55 -42.25
N GLU A 3 49.08 -23.97 -42.06
CA GLU A 3 49.71 -24.09 -40.73
C GLU A 3 49.92 -22.73 -40.05
N THR A 4 50.22 -21.68 -40.83
CA THR A 4 50.36 -20.30 -40.36
C THR A 4 49.01 -19.69 -39.96
N ALA A 5 47.94 -20.00 -40.70
CA ALA A 5 46.58 -19.62 -40.33
C ALA A 5 46.10 -20.34 -39.05
N VAL A 6 46.46 -21.63 -38.90
CA VAL A 6 46.15 -22.41 -37.69
C VAL A 6 46.92 -21.90 -36.47
N LEU A 7 48.19 -21.53 -36.60
CA LEU A 7 49.00 -20.93 -35.53
C LEU A 7 48.52 -19.53 -35.11
N PHE A 8 48.06 -18.72 -36.07
CA PHE A 8 47.47 -17.41 -35.80
C PHE A 8 46.16 -17.55 -35.02
N VAL A 9 45.27 -18.44 -35.45
CA VAL A 9 44.01 -18.75 -34.75
C VAL A 9 44.27 -19.34 -33.37
N LEU A 10 45.29 -20.20 -33.21
CA LEU A 10 45.72 -20.72 -31.90
C LEU A 10 46.25 -19.62 -30.97
N GLY A 11 46.97 -18.63 -31.52
CA GLY A 11 47.44 -17.45 -30.78
C GLY A 11 46.30 -16.56 -30.30
N GLU A 12 45.32 -16.28 -31.16
CA GLU A 12 44.11 -15.52 -30.78
C GLU A 12 43.24 -16.29 -29.78
N VAL A 13 43.09 -17.60 -29.93
CA VAL A 13 42.36 -18.46 -28.97
C VAL A 13 43.09 -18.53 -27.62
N LEU A 14 44.43 -18.57 -27.61
CA LEU A 14 45.22 -18.53 -26.37
C LEU A 14 45.12 -17.18 -25.66
N GLN A 15 45.10 -16.08 -26.42
CA GLN A 15 44.90 -14.75 -25.87
C GLN A 15 43.48 -14.59 -25.31
N PHE A 16 42.47 -15.03 -26.06
CA PHE A 16 41.08 -15.10 -25.62
C PHE A 16 40.94 -15.95 -24.35
N LEU A 17 41.55 -17.14 -24.29
CA LEU A 17 41.54 -18.01 -23.10
C LEU A 17 42.27 -17.40 -21.90
N LYS A 18 43.28 -16.55 -22.12
CA LYS A 18 44.04 -15.87 -21.04
C LYS A 18 43.25 -14.68 -20.49
N GLU A 19 42.62 -13.89 -21.36
CA GLU A 19 41.67 -12.84 -21.00
C GLU A 19 40.45 -13.44 -20.28
N GLU A 20 39.93 -14.56 -20.79
CA GLU A 20 38.83 -15.32 -20.21
C GLU A 20 39.21 -15.95 -18.86
N LYS A 21 40.43 -16.49 -18.69
CA LYS A 21 40.90 -16.98 -17.38
C LYS A 21 40.92 -15.88 -16.32
N ASN A 22 41.36 -14.67 -16.66
CA ASN A 22 41.38 -13.53 -15.73
C ASN A 22 39.97 -13.06 -15.37
N LEU A 23 39.09 -12.97 -16.37
CA LEU A 23 37.68 -12.64 -16.20
C LEU A 23 36.98 -13.69 -15.30
N LEU A 24 37.21 -14.98 -15.57
CA LEU A 24 36.65 -16.12 -14.85
C LEU A 24 37.13 -16.29 -13.41
N LEU A 25 38.39 -15.95 -13.13
CA LEU A 25 38.95 -15.94 -11.77
C LEU A 25 38.28 -14.85 -10.91
N GLY A 26 37.85 -13.74 -11.52
CA GLY A 26 37.17 -12.62 -10.85
C GLY A 26 35.67 -12.81 -10.61
N VAL A 27 34.98 -13.63 -11.43
CA VAL A 27 33.49 -13.75 -11.40
C VAL A 27 32.93 -14.05 -10.01
N GLN A 28 33.60 -14.88 -9.20
CA GLN A 28 33.09 -15.20 -7.86
C GLN A 28 33.16 -14.00 -6.91
N ALA A 29 34.24 -13.21 -6.98
CA ALA A 29 34.38 -11.97 -6.21
C ALA A 29 33.41 -10.91 -6.73
N ASP A 30 33.35 -10.72 -8.06
CA ASP A 30 32.43 -9.80 -8.72
C ASP A 30 30.96 -10.13 -8.42
N PHE A 31 30.61 -11.42 -8.36
CA PHE A 31 29.29 -11.89 -7.96
C PHE A 31 28.98 -11.54 -6.50
N SER A 32 29.94 -11.72 -5.59
CA SER A 32 29.80 -11.32 -4.18
C SER A 32 29.57 -9.82 -4.06
N ASP A 33 30.41 -9.00 -4.72
CA ASP A 33 30.26 -7.54 -4.73
C ASP A 33 28.87 -7.11 -5.26
N THR A 34 28.42 -7.78 -6.32
CA THR A 34 27.12 -7.48 -6.95
C THR A 34 25.94 -7.86 -6.04
N LYS A 35 26.10 -8.92 -5.25
CA LYS A 35 25.14 -9.29 -4.21
C LYS A 35 25.09 -8.23 -3.09
N ASP A 36 26.26 -7.78 -2.62
CA ASP A 36 26.35 -6.74 -1.58
C ASP A 36 25.80 -5.38 -2.06
N GLU A 37 26.01 -5.05 -3.34
CA GLU A 37 25.37 -3.90 -4.00
C GLU A 37 23.84 -4.05 -4.08
N LEU A 38 23.32 -5.24 -4.42
CA LEU A 38 21.87 -5.48 -4.40
C LEU A 38 21.28 -5.26 -3.01
N GLU A 39 21.94 -5.76 -1.97
CA GLU A 39 21.51 -5.55 -0.58
C GLU A 39 21.49 -4.06 -0.21
N SER A 40 22.52 -3.31 -0.62
CA SER A 40 22.62 -1.85 -0.43
C SER A 40 21.50 -1.09 -1.15
N ILE A 41 21.24 -1.44 -2.42
CA ILE A 41 20.16 -0.85 -3.23
C ILE A 41 18.80 -1.15 -2.61
N GLN A 42 18.57 -2.37 -2.11
CA GLN A 42 17.29 -2.74 -1.47
C GLN A 42 17.01 -1.90 -0.21
N VAL A 43 18.02 -1.70 0.65
CA VAL A 43 17.88 -0.84 1.84
C VAL A 43 17.58 0.60 1.43
N PHE A 44 18.28 1.12 0.43
CA PHE A 44 18.05 2.47 -0.08
C PHE A 44 16.65 2.63 -0.68
N LEU A 45 16.20 1.71 -1.53
CA LEU A 45 14.87 1.75 -2.16
C LEU A 45 13.76 1.74 -1.11
N LYS A 46 13.92 0.96 -0.04
CA LYS A 46 12.98 0.95 1.09
C LYS A 46 12.87 2.30 1.79
N ASP A 47 13.99 2.99 1.99
CA ASP A 47 14.01 4.33 2.59
C ASP A 47 13.48 5.41 1.64
N ALA A 48 13.85 5.35 0.36
CA ALA A 48 13.38 6.28 -0.66
C ALA A 48 11.86 6.16 -0.91
N ASP A 49 11.33 4.94 -0.98
CA ASP A 49 9.88 4.69 -1.09
C ASP A 49 9.12 5.19 0.15
N ARG A 50 9.73 5.19 1.34
CA ARG A 50 9.15 5.78 2.57
C ARG A 50 9.08 7.30 2.46
N ARG A 51 10.19 7.96 2.10
CA ARG A 51 10.25 9.43 1.96
C ARG A 51 9.32 9.95 0.86
N ALA A 52 9.20 9.21 -0.25
CA ALA A 52 8.29 9.58 -1.34
C ALA A 52 6.80 9.52 -0.94
N ALA A 53 6.44 8.76 0.09
CA ALA A 53 5.08 8.75 0.63
C ALA A 53 4.79 10.00 1.50
N ASP A 54 5.80 10.53 2.18
CA ASP A 54 5.69 11.71 3.04
C ASP A 54 5.73 13.04 2.24
N GLU A 55 6.43 13.06 1.11
CA GLU A 55 6.63 14.23 0.24
C GLU A 55 5.97 14.06 -1.14
N ALA A 56 4.67 13.80 -1.14
CA ALA A 56 3.89 13.34 -2.31
C ALA A 56 3.91 14.27 -3.55
N ASP A 57 4.48 15.47 -3.50
CA ASP A 57 4.39 16.47 -4.58
C ASP A 57 5.72 17.18 -4.96
N THR A 58 6.90 16.80 -4.43
CA THR A 58 8.09 17.68 -4.51
C THR A 58 9.39 17.16 -5.14
N ASN A 59 9.51 15.92 -5.62
CA ASN A 59 10.80 15.50 -6.22
C ASN A 59 10.73 14.45 -7.37
N ASP A 60 10.43 14.91 -8.59
CA ASP A 60 10.51 14.11 -9.82
C ASP A 60 11.93 13.54 -10.09
N GLY A 61 12.97 14.20 -9.56
CA GLY A 61 14.36 13.74 -9.63
C GLY A 61 14.58 12.45 -8.83
N ILE A 62 14.14 12.42 -7.55
CA ILE A 62 14.20 11.22 -6.71
C ILE A 62 13.41 10.07 -7.36
N ARG A 63 12.21 10.35 -7.87
CA ARG A 63 11.38 9.31 -8.52
C ARG A 63 12.08 8.69 -9.72
N THR A 64 12.74 9.51 -10.53
CA THR A 64 13.52 9.04 -11.69
C THR A 64 14.72 8.20 -11.24
N TRP A 65 15.39 8.62 -10.17
CA TRP A 65 16.54 7.90 -9.61
C TRP A 65 16.14 6.54 -9.02
N VAL A 66 15.08 6.48 -8.23
CA VAL A 66 14.47 5.26 -7.68
C VAL A 66 14.08 4.29 -8.79
N LYS A 67 13.49 4.80 -9.88
CA LYS A 67 13.14 3.97 -11.05
C LYS A 67 14.36 3.31 -11.68
N GLN A 68 15.45 4.05 -11.84
CA GLN A 68 16.69 3.53 -12.45
C GLN A 68 17.39 2.51 -11.54
N LEU A 69 17.42 2.75 -10.23
CA LEU A 69 17.97 1.80 -9.26
C LEU A 69 17.17 0.49 -9.23
N ARG A 70 15.83 0.56 -9.34
CA ARG A 70 14.96 -0.61 -9.46
C ARG A 70 15.20 -1.41 -10.74
N GLU A 71 15.46 -0.72 -11.85
CA GLU A 71 15.82 -1.40 -13.11
C GLU A 71 17.19 -2.09 -13.01
N ALA A 72 18.17 -1.45 -12.36
CA ALA A 72 19.47 -2.06 -12.09
C ALA A 72 19.34 -3.29 -11.18
N SER A 73 18.50 -3.23 -10.13
CA SER A 73 18.26 -4.38 -9.24
C SER A 73 17.65 -5.57 -9.99
N PHE A 74 16.73 -5.31 -10.92
CA PHE A 74 16.16 -6.36 -11.77
C PHE A 74 17.22 -7.06 -12.63
N ARG A 75 18.18 -6.31 -13.19
CA ARG A 75 19.29 -6.90 -13.95
C ARG A 75 20.21 -7.72 -13.06
N ILE A 76 20.51 -7.24 -11.86
CA ILE A 76 21.31 -8.00 -10.88
C ILE A 76 20.63 -9.34 -10.53
N GLU A 77 19.34 -9.30 -10.20
CA GLU A 77 18.59 -10.53 -9.86
C GLU A 77 18.58 -11.55 -11.00
N ASP A 78 18.57 -11.10 -12.26
CA ASP A 78 18.54 -11.98 -13.44
C ASP A 78 19.88 -12.67 -13.65
N VAL A 79 20.97 -11.92 -13.49
CA VAL A 79 22.33 -12.45 -13.49
C VAL A 79 22.52 -13.44 -12.33
N ILE A 80 21.98 -13.15 -11.14
CA ILE A 80 22.04 -14.05 -9.99
C ILE A 80 21.31 -15.36 -10.28
N ASP A 81 20.08 -15.30 -10.78
CA ASP A 81 19.30 -16.49 -11.11
C ASP A 81 19.96 -17.32 -12.23
N GLU A 82 20.55 -16.67 -13.24
CA GLU A 82 21.28 -17.35 -14.30
C GLU A 82 22.56 -18.02 -13.77
N TYR A 83 23.30 -17.34 -12.90
CA TYR A 83 24.49 -17.88 -12.24
C TYR A 83 24.14 -19.09 -11.35
N LEU A 84 23.06 -19.00 -10.55
CA LEU A 84 22.60 -20.10 -9.70
C LEU A 84 22.16 -21.30 -10.53
N ARG A 85 21.40 -21.08 -11.61
CA ARG A 85 21.01 -22.15 -12.54
C ARG A 85 22.22 -22.80 -13.20
N MET A 86 23.21 -22.00 -13.57
CA MET A 86 24.46 -22.49 -14.15
C MET A 86 25.21 -23.37 -13.15
N ARG A 87 25.28 -22.97 -11.87
CA ARG A 87 25.97 -23.71 -10.81
C ARG A 87 25.24 -25.01 -10.44
N HIS A 88 23.91 -25.02 -10.48
CA HIS A 88 23.07 -26.18 -10.21
C HIS A 88 22.76 -27.05 -11.45
N GLY A 89 23.46 -26.84 -12.56
CA GLY A 89 23.21 -27.52 -13.83
C GLY A 89 23.26 -29.06 -13.77
N ILE A 90 22.20 -29.67 -14.32
CA ILE A 90 21.92 -31.12 -14.46
C ILE A 90 23.13 -31.88 -15.04
N LYS A 91 23.58 -32.93 -14.34
CA LYS A 91 24.54 -33.91 -14.88
C LYS A 91 23.85 -34.68 -16.04
N PRO A 92 24.42 -34.70 -17.26
CA PRO A 92 23.90 -35.58 -18.30
C PRO A 92 24.10 -37.03 -17.87
N THR A 93 23.01 -37.78 -17.75
CA THR A 93 23.03 -39.24 -17.65
C THR A 93 23.08 -39.78 -19.08
N GLY A 94 24.17 -40.44 -19.47
CA GLY A 94 24.27 -41.16 -20.74
C GLY A 94 25.58 -40.92 -21.52
N CYS A 95 26.18 -42.01 -21.98
CA CYS A 95 27.48 -42.05 -22.65
C CYS A 95 27.42 -41.61 -24.12
N VAL A 96 27.83 -40.36 -24.41
CA VAL A 96 28.45 -39.99 -25.69
C VAL A 96 29.67 -39.09 -25.36
N ALA A 97 30.83 -39.72 -25.20
CA ALA A 97 31.98 -39.16 -24.51
C ALA A 97 33.01 -38.55 -25.48
N LEU A 98 33.06 -37.20 -25.50
CA LEU A 98 34.22 -36.28 -25.69
C LEU A 98 33.78 -35.01 -26.42
N ALA A 99 33.15 -35.11 -27.60
CA ALA A 99 32.63 -33.94 -28.32
C ALA A 99 31.51 -33.22 -27.54
N CYS A 100 30.61 -33.97 -26.88
CA CYS A 100 29.60 -33.42 -25.99
C CYS A 100 30.21 -32.81 -24.70
N LYS A 101 31.37 -33.29 -24.23
CA LYS A 101 32.08 -32.72 -23.06
C LYS A 101 32.71 -31.38 -23.41
N ILE A 102 33.42 -31.29 -24.54
CA ILE A 102 34.03 -30.04 -25.02
C ILE A 102 32.95 -29.02 -25.37
N ALA A 103 31.89 -29.43 -26.08
CA ALA A 103 30.76 -28.56 -26.37
C ALA A 103 30.02 -28.10 -25.10
N SER A 104 29.89 -28.97 -24.08
CA SER A 104 29.31 -28.57 -22.78
C SER A 104 30.21 -27.60 -22.03
N GLN A 105 31.53 -27.81 -22.01
CA GLN A 105 32.50 -26.93 -21.35
C GLN A 105 32.61 -25.58 -22.06
N ILE A 106 32.60 -25.55 -23.40
CA ILE A 106 32.55 -24.33 -24.19
C ILE A 106 31.22 -23.59 -23.94
N LYS A 107 30.08 -24.29 -23.89
CA LYS A 107 28.78 -23.68 -23.51
C LYS A 107 28.81 -23.13 -22.09
N THR A 108 29.50 -23.79 -21.16
CA THR A 108 29.69 -23.33 -19.78
C THR A 108 30.61 -22.10 -19.74
N LEU A 109 31.70 -22.07 -20.51
CA LEU A 109 32.63 -20.94 -20.61
C LEU A 109 31.96 -19.70 -21.22
N ILE A 110 31.30 -19.86 -22.37
CA ILE A 110 30.51 -18.79 -23.01
C ILE A 110 29.48 -18.21 -22.04
N ARG A 111 28.78 -19.05 -21.28
CA ARG A 111 27.81 -18.59 -20.27
C ARG A 111 28.46 -17.82 -19.13
N ARG A 112 29.60 -18.28 -18.61
CA ARG A 112 30.33 -17.52 -17.59
C ARG A 112 30.84 -16.19 -18.13
N HIS A 113 31.33 -16.16 -19.38
CA HIS A 113 31.77 -14.94 -20.03
C HIS A 113 30.61 -13.94 -20.19
N GLN A 114 29.44 -14.42 -20.62
CA GLN A 114 28.21 -13.61 -20.69
C GLN A 114 27.82 -13.04 -19.32
N ILE A 115 27.76 -13.88 -18.28
CA ILE A 115 27.48 -13.45 -16.90
C ILE A 115 28.48 -12.39 -16.43
N ALA A 116 29.78 -12.63 -16.66
CA ALA A 116 30.84 -11.71 -16.24
C ALA A 116 30.76 -10.36 -16.97
N SER A 117 30.49 -10.36 -18.27
CA SER A 117 30.24 -9.15 -19.05
C SER A 117 29.02 -8.40 -18.54
N GLU A 118 27.92 -9.10 -18.23
CA GLU A 118 26.71 -8.48 -17.69
C GLU A 118 26.94 -7.88 -16.30
N ILE A 119 27.73 -8.52 -15.43
CA ILE A 119 28.13 -7.96 -14.13
C ILE A 119 28.93 -6.67 -14.32
N GLN A 120 29.89 -6.65 -15.25
CA GLN A 120 30.67 -5.44 -15.54
C GLN A 120 29.77 -4.30 -16.06
N ASP A 121 28.84 -4.61 -16.96
CA ASP A 121 27.86 -3.64 -17.48
C ASP A 121 26.94 -3.09 -16.39
N ILE A 122 26.51 -3.93 -15.44
CA ILE A 122 25.73 -3.52 -14.28
C ILE A 122 26.54 -2.57 -13.39
N LYS A 123 27.79 -2.93 -13.05
CA LYS A 123 28.69 -2.08 -12.25
C LYS A 123 28.88 -0.71 -12.90
N MET A 124 29.09 -0.67 -14.22
CA MET A 124 29.17 0.59 -14.98
C MET A 124 27.87 1.39 -14.95
N SER A 125 26.73 0.71 -15.07
CA SER A 125 25.40 1.34 -15.03
C SER A 125 25.12 1.98 -13.66
N ILE A 126 25.38 1.26 -12.56
CA ILE A 126 25.20 1.74 -11.19
C ILE A 126 26.10 2.96 -10.91
N ARG A 127 27.37 2.91 -11.33
CA ARG A 127 28.28 4.06 -11.22
C ARG A 127 27.73 5.27 -11.98
N GLY A 128 27.26 5.08 -13.21
CA GLY A 128 26.65 6.15 -14.00
C GLY A 128 25.36 6.69 -13.39
N ILE A 129 24.57 5.86 -12.69
CA ILE A 129 23.40 6.29 -11.92
C ILE A 129 23.83 7.18 -10.74
N LYS A 130 24.84 6.74 -9.98
CA LYS A 130 25.40 7.48 -8.84
C LYS A 130 25.94 8.85 -9.27
N GLU A 131 26.79 8.90 -10.28
CA GLU A 131 27.38 10.16 -10.79
C GLU A 131 26.31 11.16 -11.25
N ARG A 132 25.23 10.68 -11.90
CA ARG A 132 24.10 11.54 -12.26
C ARG A 132 23.34 12.04 -11.03
N SER A 133 23.15 11.17 -10.04
CA SER A 133 22.48 11.56 -8.79
C SER A 133 23.23 12.67 -8.05
N GLU A 134 24.57 12.62 -8.04
CA GLU A 134 25.43 13.65 -7.45
C GLU A 134 25.41 14.93 -8.30
N ARG A 135 25.53 14.80 -9.63
CA ARG A 135 25.52 15.95 -10.56
C ARG A 135 24.24 16.78 -10.49
N TYR A 136 23.09 16.13 -10.35
CA TYR A 136 21.78 16.78 -10.29
C TYR A 136 21.23 16.93 -8.88
N ASN A 137 22.05 16.60 -7.86
CA ASN A 137 21.71 16.68 -6.44
C ASN A 137 20.36 16.03 -6.10
N PHE A 138 20.12 14.81 -6.60
CA PHE A 138 18.92 14.03 -6.24
C PHE A 138 18.89 13.64 -4.75
N GLN A 139 20.03 13.78 -4.05
CA GLN A 139 20.15 13.63 -2.61
C GLN A 139 19.75 14.95 -1.94
N ILE A 140 18.50 15.07 -1.48
CA ILE A 140 18.15 16.14 -0.55
C ILE A 140 18.95 15.91 0.73
N SER A 141 19.71 16.94 1.10
CA SER A 141 20.59 17.03 2.26
C SER A 141 19.94 16.54 3.55
N HIS A 142 20.68 15.67 4.25
CA HIS A 142 20.47 15.36 5.66
C HIS A 142 20.69 16.64 6.48
N THR A 143 19.63 17.23 7.01
CA THR A 143 19.72 18.01 8.26
C THR A 143 18.97 17.24 9.33
N PRO A 144 19.64 16.76 10.40
CA PRO A 144 18.93 16.28 11.57
C PRO A 144 18.18 17.47 12.15
N ALA A 145 16.86 17.38 12.23
CA ALA A 145 16.07 18.33 12.98
C ALA A 145 16.45 18.19 14.46
N SER A 146 17.42 18.98 14.88
CA SER A 146 17.76 19.22 16.28
C SER A 146 18.13 20.70 16.41
N SER A 147 17.21 21.42 17.05
CA SER A 147 17.36 22.75 17.67
C SER A 147 17.69 23.99 16.82
N SER A 148 16.74 24.94 16.91
CA SER A 148 16.85 26.41 16.82
C SER A 148 17.16 27.08 15.48
N SER A 149 16.16 27.78 14.93
CA SER A 149 16.04 29.24 15.12
C SER A 149 14.78 29.78 14.45
N ILE A 150 14.00 30.53 15.21
CA ILE A 150 12.95 31.44 14.74
C ILE A 150 13.62 32.43 13.78
N ASN A 151 13.13 32.52 12.55
CA ASN A 151 13.15 33.75 11.76
C ASN A 151 12.05 33.69 10.70
N SER A 152 11.05 34.53 10.91
CA SER A 152 10.06 34.92 9.92
C SER A 152 10.72 35.75 8.82
N SER A 153 10.60 35.33 7.57
CA SER A 153 10.54 36.26 6.45
C SER A 153 9.67 35.71 5.33
N THR A 154 8.87 36.65 4.83
CA THR A 154 7.81 36.58 3.84
C THR A 154 8.29 36.22 2.43
N GLY A 155 7.46 35.47 1.70
CA GLY A 155 7.32 35.64 0.25
C GLY A 155 7.97 34.58 -0.64
N ALA A 156 7.35 33.41 -0.76
CA ALA A 156 7.30 32.67 -2.01
C ALA A 156 6.02 31.81 -2.02
N THR A 157 5.27 31.91 -3.10
CA THR A 157 3.97 31.28 -3.33
C THR A 157 4.04 29.76 -3.22
N ASP A 158 3.72 29.20 -2.06
CA ASP A 158 3.29 27.81 -1.92
C ASP A 158 1.80 27.77 -1.61
N ASN A 159 0.99 28.05 -2.63
CA ASN A 159 -0.46 28.13 -2.54
C ASN A 159 -1.14 26.79 -2.86
N ARG A 160 -0.46 25.65 -2.68
CA ARG A 160 -1.11 24.32 -2.61
C ARG A 160 -1.24 23.90 -1.16
N ARG A 161 -1.98 24.72 -0.42
CA ARG A 161 -2.40 24.49 0.96
C ARG A 161 -3.20 23.19 1.01
N TRP A 162 -2.53 22.07 1.30
CA TRP A 162 -3.19 20.86 1.77
C TRP A 162 -4.02 21.25 2.99
N ARG A 163 -5.33 21.45 2.78
CA ARG A 163 -6.28 21.40 3.89
C ARG A 163 -6.46 19.93 4.20
N ASP A 164 -6.09 19.54 5.41
CA ASP A 164 -6.38 18.21 5.93
C ASP A 164 -7.87 17.89 5.67
N PRO A 165 -8.21 16.89 4.84
CA PRO A 165 -9.60 16.54 4.58
C PRO A 165 -10.38 16.20 5.86
N ARG A 166 -9.69 15.83 6.94
CA ARG A 166 -10.27 15.59 8.27
C ARG A 166 -10.79 16.87 8.93
N LEU A 167 -10.29 18.05 8.56
CA LEU A 167 -10.83 19.32 9.07
C LEU A 167 -12.21 19.64 8.49
N SER A 168 -12.48 19.24 7.24
CA SER A 168 -13.84 19.38 6.68
C SER A 168 -14.86 18.45 7.36
N PHE A 169 -14.39 17.39 8.01
CA PHE A 169 -15.24 16.47 8.77
C PHE A 169 -15.76 17.10 10.09
N LEU A 170 -14.99 18.00 10.72
CA LEU A 170 -15.38 18.70 11.96
C LEU A 170 -16.65 19.57 11.81
N PHE A 171 -17.08 19.85 10.58
CA PHE A 171 -18.20 20.74 10.27
C PHE A 171 -19.29 20.07 9.43
N ILE A 172 -19.38 18.73 9.41
CA ILE A 172 -20.44 18.03 8.69
C ILE A 172 -21.77 18.21 9.45
N GLU A 173 -22.78 18.72 8.75
CA GLU A 173 -24.16 18.77 9.25
C GLU A 173 -24.70 17.35 9.53
N GLU A 174 -25.30 17.15 10.70
CA GLU A 174 -25.87 15.86 11.13
C GLU A 174 -26.94 15.34 10.15
N THR A 175 -27.64 16.25 9.46
CA THR A 175 -28.64 15.95 8.41
C THR A 175 -28.07 15.32 7.14
N ALA A 176 -26.74 15.39 6.94
CA ALA A 176 -26.06 14.79 5.80
C ALA A 176 -25.47 13.41 6.10
N ILE A 177 -25.77 12.83 7.27
CA ILE A 177 -25.30 11.53 7.73
C ILE A 177 -26.44 10.52 7.63
N VAL A 178 -26.20 9.39 6.96
CA VAL A 178 -27.20 8.34 6.75
C VAL A 178 -26.62 6.95 7.02
N GLY A 179 -27.44 6.01 7.47
CA GLY A 179 -27.05 4.61 7.64
C GLY A 179 -26.27 4.29 8.92
N PHE A 180 -26.18 5.24 9.85
CA PHE A 180 -25.56 5.05 11.16
C PHE A 180 -26.57 4.89 12.29
N GLU A 181 -27.86 4.76 12.01
CA GLU A 181 -28.91 4.70 13.03
C GLU A 181 -28.69 3.53 14.02
N GLY A 182 -28.46 2.32 13.51
CA GLY A 182 -28.16 1.15 14.35
C GLY A 182 -26.81 1.26 15.11
N PRO A 183 -25.69 1.45 14.40
CA PRO A 183 -24.37 1.61 15.04
C PRO A 183 -24.32 2.74 16.09
N ARG A 184 -25.05 3.83 15.86
CA ARG A 184 -25.14 4.96 16.79
C ARG A 184 -25.78 4.54 18.11
N GLU A 185 -26.91 3.84 18.07
CA GLU A 185 -27.60 3.37 19.27
C GLU A 185 -26.77 2.33 20.05
N GLU A 186 -26.07 1.44 19.34
CA GLU A 186 -25.15 0.49 19.97
C GLU A 186 -24.02 1.20 20.74
N LEU A 187 -23.39 2.20 20.12
CA LEU A 187 -22.35 3.01 20.75
C LEU A 187 -22.87 3.83 21.93
N PHE A 188 -24.10 4.35 21.85
CA PHE A 188 -24.74 5.00 22.99
C PHE A 188 -24.92 4.04 24.16
N GLY A 189 -25.37 2.81 23.90
CA GLY A 189 -25.47 1.76 24.91
C GLY A 189 -24.13 1.55 25.63
N TRP A 190 -23.03 1.36 24.90
CA TRP A 190 -21.73 1.13 25.54
C TRP A 190 -21.14 2.34 26.27
N LEU A 191 -21.49 3.57 25.85
CA LEU A 191 -20.99 4.79 26.49
C LEU A 191 -21.77 5.15 27.76
N LEU A 192 -23.10 5.03 27.70
CA LEU A 192 -24.00 5.48 28.74
C LEU A 192 -24.30 4.37 29.75
N GLU A 193 -24.33 3.13 29.29
CA GLU A 193 -24.63 1.94 30.07
C GLU A 193 -23.33 1.15 30.29
N GLY A 194 -23.33 0.25 31.27
CA GLY A 194 -22.23 -0.68 31.51
C GLY A 194 -21.41 -0.42 32.77
N ALA A 195 -20.28 -1.13 32.86
CA ALA A 195 -19.50 -1.25 34.08
C ALA A 195 -18.89 0.08 34.54
N ALA A 196 -18.68 0.17 35.86
CA ALA A 196 -17.94 1.26 36.50
C ALA A 196 -16.47 1.30 36.05
N GLU A 197 -15.93 0.16 35.60
CA GLU A 197 -14.58 0.06 35.07
C GLU A 197 -14.39 0.89 33.80
N ARG A 198 -13.16 1.38 33.63
CA ARG A 198 -12.74 2.07 32.41
C ARG A 198 -12.82 1.13 31.21
N THR A 199 -13.60 1.53 30.21
CA THR A 199 -13.88 0.72 29.01
C THR A 199 -13.41 1.42 27.74
N VAL A 200 -12.85 0.66 26.81
CA VAL A 200 -12.45 1.10 25.47
C VAL A 200 -13.48 0.62 24.45
N ILE A 201 -13.89 1.52 23.58
CA ILE A 201 -14.82 1.27 22.47
C ILE A 201 -14.05 1.50 21.18
N SER A 202 -13.75 0.42 20.47
CA SER A 202 -12.97 0.44 19.24
C SER A 202 -13.87 0.34 18.02
N ILE A 203 -13.86 1.37 17.17
CA ILE A 203 -14.53 1.38 15.87
C ILE A 203 -13.49 1.03 14.80
N VAL A 204 -13.63 -0.15 14.20
CA VAL A 204 -12.65 -0.74 13.28
C VAL A 204 -13.23 -0.82 11.86
N GLY A 205 -12.40 -0.60 10.85
CA GLY A 205 -12.77 -0.83 9.46
C GLY A 205 -11.91 -0.07 8.44
N MET A 206 -12.11 -0.35 7.16
CA MET A 206 -11.38 0.26 6.05
C MET A 206 -11.42 1.81 6.06
N GLY A 207 -10.39 2.43 5.47
CA GLY A 207 -10.39 3.87 5.18
C GLY A 207 -11.59 4.27 4.33
N GLY A 208 -12.28 5.36 4.71
CA GLY A 208 -13.43 5.89 3.96
C GLY A 208 -14.81 5.34 4.34
N LEU A 209 -14.92 4.44 5.34
CA LEU A 209 -16.20 3.95 5.86
C LEU A 209 -16.96 4.93 6.76
N GLY A 210 -16.33 6.04 7.18
CA GLY A 210 -16.96 7.00 8.09
C GLY A 210 -16.82 6.65 9.59
N LYS A 211 -15.76 5.93 9.99
CA LYS A 211 -15.47 5.62 11.41
C LYS A 211 -15.40 6.88 12.29
N THR A 212 -14.59 7.85 11.88
CA THR A 212 -14.50 9.16 12.54
C THR A 212 -15.85 9.86 12.57
N THR A 213 -16.67 9.69 11.53
CA THR A 213 -18.03 10.23 11.44
C THR A 213 -18.96 9.65 12.49
N LEU A 214 -19.01 8.32 12.59
CA LEU A 214 -19.81 7.64 13.59
C LEU A 214 -19.33 7.97 15.02
N ALA A 215 -18.01 7.92 15.26
CA ALA A 215 -17.43 8.22 16.56
C ALA A 215 -17.74 9.65 17.03
N LYS A 216 -17.55 10.63 16.14
CA LYS A 216 -17.76 12.04 16.45
C LYS A 216 -19.25 12.37 16.61
N LEU A 217 -20.13 11.78 15.80
CA LEU A 217 -21.58 11.92 15.94
C LEU A 217 -22.06 11.54 17.36
N VAL A 218 -21.50 10.47 17.90
CA VAL A 218 -21.82 10.00 19.25
C VAL A 218 -21.12 10.85 20.31
N PHE A 219 -19.83 11.15 20.14
CA PHE A 219 -19.04 11.97 21.06
C PHE A 219 -19.60 13.39 21.24
N ASP A 220 -20.05 14.03 20.16
CA ASP A 220 -20.60 15.38 20.19
C ASP A 220 -22.06 15.45 20.65
N SER A 221 -22.72 14.30 20.86
CA SER A 221 -24.09 14.26 21.34
C SER A 221 -24.22 14.88 22.73
N GLN A 222 -25.21 15.77 22.90
CA GLN A 222 -25.50 16.38 24.18
C GLN A 222 -25.83 15.34 25.27
N LYS A 223 -26.46 14.22 24.89
CA LYS A 223 -26.76 13.12 25.82
C LYS A 223 -25.49 12.48 26.40
N VAL A 224 -24.41 12.46 25.62
CA VAL A 224 -23.11 11.92 26.03
C VAL A 224 -22.35 12.98 26.82
N LYS A 225 -22.18 14.19 26.29
CA LYS A 225 -21.40 15.25 26.94
C LYS A 225 -21.85 15.59 28.36
N THR A 226 -23.14 15.51 28.67
CA THR A 226 -23.67 15.80 30.02
C THR A 226 -23.34 14.74 31.06
N GLN A 227 -22.87 13.56 30.65
CA GLN A 227 -22.61 12.42 31.53
C GLN A 227 -21.15 12.30 31.95
N PHE A 228 -20.24 13.08 31.35
CA PHE A 228 -18.81 13.05 31.62
C PHE A 228 -18.33 14.40 32.14
N ASP A 229 -17.47 14.38 33.15
CA ASP A 229 -16.93 15.59 33.80
C ASP A 229 -15.90 16.31 32.91
N CYS A 230 -15.25 15.58 32.01
CA CYS A 230 -14.34 16.15 31.02
C CYS A 230 -14.28 15.27 29.77
N CYS A 231 -14.15 15.92 28.62
CA CYS A 231 -14.09 15.28 27.31
C CYS A 231 -12.86 15.79 26.53
N ALA A 232 -12.17 14.92 25.81
CA ALA A 232 -11.10 15.32 24.89
C ALA A 232 -11.20 14.58 23.56
N CYS A 233 -11.04 15.30 22.46
CA CYS A 233 -11.04 14.75 21.11
C CYS A 233 -9.66 14.94 20.48
N ILE A 234 -8.93 13.86 20.25
CA ILE A 234 -7.53 13.89 19.83
C ILE A 234 -7.35 13.13 18.52
N THR A 235 -6.88 13.83 17.49
CA THR A 235 -6.47 13.20 16.24
C THR A 235 -5.04 12.67 16.39
N VAL A 236 -4.85 11.35 16.24
CA VAL A 236 -3.54 10.71 16.32
C VAL A 236 -2.91 10.70 14.92
N SER A 237 -1.80 11.41 14.74
CA SER A 237 -1.02 11.36 13.51
C SER A 237 -0.22 10.05 13.41
N GLN A 238 0.19 9.64 12.20
CA GLN A 238 1.05 8.46 12.02
C GLN A 238 2.39 8.59 12.77
N SER A 239 2.93 9.81 12.80
CA SER A 239 4.05 10.21 13.66
C SER A 239 3.52 11.08 14.80
N TYR A 240 3.62 10.62 16.04
CA TYR A 240 3.24 11.39 17.22
C TYR A 240 4.26 11.17 18.34
N THR A 241 4.22 12.04 19.34
CA THR A 241 4.92 11.82 20.62
C THR A 241 3.89 11.67 21.72
N VAL A 242 4.12 10.73 22.64
CA VAL A 242 3.22 10.51 23.79
C VAL A 242 3.04 11.82 24.57
N ARG A 243 4.14 12.56 24.78
CA ARG A 243 4.11 13.89 25.39
C ARG A 243 3.15 14.86 24.71
N GLY A 244 3.25 15.02 23.38
CA GLY A 244 2.37 15.91 22.62
C GLY A 244 0.90 15.51 22.75
N LEU A 245 0.63 14.20 22.72
CA LEU A 245 -0.70 13.65 22.89
C LEU A 245 -1.28 13.94 24.29
N LEU A 246 -0.49 13.79 25.35
CA LEU A 246 -0.88 14.13 26.72
C LEU A 246 -1.17 15.64 26.91
N ILE A 247 -0.35 16.50 26.31
CA ILE A 247 -0.55 17.95 26.38
C ILE A 247 -1.85 18.34 25.66
N ASN A 248 -2.06 17.87 24.43
CA ASN A 248 -3.26 18.16 23.65
C ASN A 248 -4.54 17.72 24.40
N MET A 249 -4.50 16.58 25.10
CA MET A 249 -5.64 16.16 25.94
C MET A 249 -5.92 17.13 27.08
N MET A 250 -4.88 17.59 27.77
CA MET A 250 -5.06 18.54 28.86
C MET A 250 -5.57 19.89 28.36
N GLU A 251 -5.12 20.34 27.20
CA GLU A 251 -5.64 21.55 26.52
C GLU A 251 -7.13 21.42 26.22
N GLU A 252 -7.57 20.29 25.64
CA GLU A 252 -8.99 20.00 25.39
C GLU A 252 -9.81 19.93 26.68
N PHE A 253 -9.28 19.32 27.75
CA PHE A 253 -9.99 19.28 29.04
C PHE A 253 -10.12 20.65 29.72
N CYS A 254 -9.23 21.59 29.40
CA CYS A 254 -9.15 22.90 30.04
C CYS A 254 -9.62 24.04 29.13
N SER A 255 -10.15 23.76 27.94
CA SER A 255 -10.49 24.79 26.95
C SER A 255 -11.53 25.82 27.45
N GLU A 256 -12.31 25.47 28.47
CA GLU A 256 -13.34 26.34 29.07
C GLU A 256 -12.85 27.15 30.30
N THR A 257 -11.63 26.91 30.79
CA THR A 257 -11.07 27.63 31.95
C THR A 257 -9.66 28.13 31.64
N GLU A 258 -9.39 29.43 31.79
CA GLU A 258 -8.02 29.96 31.77
C GLU A 258 -7.21 29.36 32.92
N ASN A 259 -6.62 28.20 32.68
CA ASN A 259 -5.97 27.40 33.70
C ASN A 259 -4.45 27.64 33.64
N PRO A 260 -3.82 28.22 34.68
CA PRO A 260 -2.38 28.41 34.75
C PRO A 260 -1.59 27.12 34.55
N LEU A 261 -2.21 25.96 34.78
CA LEU A 261 -1.61 24.64 34.58
C LEU A 261 -1.09 24.43 33.16
N LEU A 262 -1.76 24.94 32.11
CA LEU A 262 -1.38 24.69 30.71
C LEU A 262 0.03 25.22 30.37
N GLN A 263 0.42 26.37 30.93
CA GLN A 263 1.75 26.94 30.71
C GLN A 263 2.88 26.14 31.39
N VAL A 264 2.53 25.37 32.44
CA VAL A 264 3.50 24.56 33.19
C VAL A 264 3.69 23.19 32.52
N LEU A 265 2.66 22.63 31.87
CA LEU A 265 2.73 21.31 31.21
C LEU A 265 3.89 21.21 30.21
N HIS A 266 4.08 22.24 29.38
CA HIS A 266 5.16 22.27 28.39
C HIS A 266 6.56 22.23 28.99
N LYS A 267 6.72 22.57 30.28
CA LYS A 267 8.00 22.59 30.99
C LYS A 267 8.27 21.34 31.84
N MET A 268 7.24 20.53 32.11
CA MET A 268 7.38 19.29 32.89
C MET A 268 8.16 18.22 32.10
N ASP A 269 8.91 17.36 32.79
CA ASP A 269 9.39 16.11 32.19
C ASP A 269 8.23 15.12 31.96
N ASP A 270 8.48 14.07 31.18
CA ASP A 270 7.43 13.13 30.75
C ASP A 270 6.79 12.37 31.92
N ARG A 271 7.57 12.03 32.96
CA ARG A 271 7.02 11.34 34.14
C ARG A 271 6.11 12.27 34.93
N SER A 272 6.54 13.50 35.16
CA SER A 272 5.73 14.51 35.85
C SER A 272 4.44 14.82 35.09
N LEU A 273 4.52 14.90 33.75
CA LEU A 273 3.34 15.10 32.89
C LEU A 273 2.33 13.95 33.04
N ILE A 274 2.78 12.69 32.99
CA ILE A 274 1.92 11.52 33.20
C ILE A 274 1.23 11.57 34.57
N ILE A 275 1.99 11.88 35.63
CA ILE A 275 1.44 11.98 36.99
C ILE A 275 0.38 13.08 37.05
N GLN A 276 0.62 14.23 36.43
CA GLN A 276 -0.31 15.36 36.42
C GLN A 276 -1.62 15.03 35.70
N VAL A 277 -1.54 14.41 34.51
CA VAL A 277 -2.73 13.95 33.76
C VAL A 277 -3.52 12.94 34.59
N ARG A 278 -2.81 11.97 35.19
CA ARG A 278 -3.43 10.94 36.00
C ARG A 278 -4.14 11.51 37.23
N GLN A 279 -3.52 12.46 37.93
CA GLN A 279 -4.12 13.15 39.08
C GLN A 279 -5.38 13.94 38.68
N TYR A 280 -5.36 14.62 37.54
CA TYR A 280 -6.52 15.34 37.03
C TYR A 280 -7.71 14.40 36.75
N LEU A 281 -7.45 13.23 36.17
CA LEU A 281 -8.47 12.25 35.80
C LEU A 281 -8.93 11.37 36.97
N GLN A 282 -8.14 11.25 38.05
CA GLN A 282 -8.38 10.31 39.14
C GLN A 282 -9.78 10.40 39.75
N HIS A 283 -10.33 11.62 39.85
CA HIS A 283 -11.63 11.87 40.46
C HIS A 283 -12.73 12.24 39.47
N LYS A 284 -12.51 12.06 38.16
CA LYS A 284 -13.45 12.44 37.11
C LYS A 284 -13.91 11.25 36.29
N ARG A 285 -15.17 11.26 35.87
CA ARG A 285 -15.67 10.41 34.79
C ARG A 285 -15.30 11.07 33.46
N TYR A 286 -14.31 10.52 32.78
CA TYR A 286 -13.74 11.12 31.56
C TYR A 286 -14.15 10.36 30.30
N LEU A 287 -14.29 11.10 29.21
CA LEU A 287 -14.46 10.57 27.85
C LEU A 287 -13.31 11.05 26.97
N ILE A 288 -12.59 10.12 26.36
CA ILE A 288 -11.48 10.46 25.47
C ILE A 288 -11.71 9.81 24.13
N PHE A 289 -11.66 10.57 23.06
CA PHE A 289 -11.73 10.06 21.70
C PHE A 289 -10.37 10.20 21.02
N PHE A 290 -9.73 9.07 20.72
CA PHE A 290 -8.54 9.00 19.86
C PHE A 290 -8.92 8.64 18.43
N ASP A 291 -8.78 9.58 17.51
CA ASP A 291 -9.09 9.38 16.10
C ASP A 291 -7.88 8.88 15.31
N ASP A 292 -8.09 7.84 14.49
CA ASP A 292 -7.16 7.24 13.53
C ASP A 292 -5.88 6.67 14.17
N VAL A 293 -6.01 5.75 15.12
CA VAL A 293 -4.87 5.09 15.80
C VAL A 293 -4.20 4.05 14.89
N TRP A 294 -2.87 4.18 14.71
CA TRP A 294 -2.07 3.32 13.83
C TRP A 294 -1.17 2.30 14.54
N GLN A 295 -0.71 2.57 15.75
CA GLN A 295 0.28 1.72 16.42
C GLN A 295 -0.38 0.73 17.37
N GLU A 296 0.04 -0.53 17.37
CA GLU A 296 -0.51 -1.57 18.26
C GLU A 296 -0.16 -1.27 19.72
N ASP A 297 1.08 -0.88 19.99
CA ASP A 297 1.58 -0.52 21.31
C ASP A 297 1.04 0.81 21.84
N PHE A 298 0.18 1.51 21.09
CA PHE A 298 -0.49 2.73 21.53
C PHE A 298 -1.19 2.54 22.88
N SER A 299 -1.78 1.36 23.12
CA SER A 299 -2.43 1.08 24.40
C SER A 299 -1.46 1.13 25.59
N ASP A 300 -0.24 0.58 25.44
CA ASP A 300 0.80 0.58 26.48
C ASP A 300 1.28 2.01 26.75
N GLN A 301 1.36 2.83 25.70
CA GLN A 301 1.81 4.22 25.77
C GLN A 301 0.84 5.14 26.52
N VAL A 302 -0.48 4.91 26.40
CA VAL A 302 -1.50 5.74 27.06
C VAL A 302 -2.01 5.17 28.38
N GLU A 303 -1.77 3.88 28.65
CA GLU A 303 -2.27 3.18 29.83
C GLU A 303 -1.91 3.90 31.15
N LEU A 304 -0.65 4.34 31.28
CA LEU A 304 -0.14 4.93 32.53
C LEU A 304 -0.82 6.25 32.89
N ALA A 305 -1.13 7.08 31.89
CA ALA A 305 -1.74 8.39 32.08
C ALA A 305 -3.24 8.31 32.40
N MET A 306 -3.89 7.24 31.99
CA MET A 306 -5.33 7.03 32.18
C MET A 306 -5.55 6.13 33.41
N PRO A 307 -6.16 6.60 34.50
CA PRO A 307 -6.45 5.73 35.65
C PRO A 307 -7.77 4.97 35.45
N ASN A 308 -7.83 3.69 35.83
CA ASN A 308 -9.10 3.05 36.13
C ASN A 308 -9.53 3.48 37.53
N ASN A 309 -10.46 4.42 37.60
CA ASN A 309 -10.97 5.01 38.84
C ASN A 309 -12.36 4.49 39.22
N ASN A 310 -12.87 3.48 38.50
CA ASN A 310 -14.21 2.91 38.67
C ASN A 310 -15.34 3.97 38.64
N LYS A 311 -15.17 5.04 37.84
CA LYS A 311 -16.20 6.10 37.67
C LYS A 311 -16.98 5.99 36.36
N GLY A 312 -16.86 4.89 35.64
CA GLY A 312 -17.52 4.71 34.34
C GLY A 312 -16.89 5.52 33.22
N SER A 313 -15.57 5.74 33.27
CA SER A 313 -14.83 6.44 32.21
C SER A 313 -14.79 5.60 30.92
N ARG A 314 -14.73 6.29 29.79
CA ARG A 314 -14.80 5.68 28.46
C ARG A 314 -13.70 6.23 27.55
N ILE A 315 -13.17 5.37 26.69
CA ILE A 315 -12.22 5.75 25.64
C ILE A 315 -12.79 5.25 24.31
N ILE A 316 -12.99 6.14 23.35
CA ILE A 316 -13.35 5.78 21.98
C ILE A 316 -12.08 5.80 21.15
N ILE A 317 -11.86 4.76 20.35
CA ILE A 317 -10.79 4.76 19.35
C ILE A 317 -11.36 4.45 17.96
N THR A 318 -10.87 5.12 16.93
CA THR A 318 -11.09 4.71 15.54
C THR A 318 -9.78 4.18 14.97
N THR A 319 -9.83 3.05 14.28
CA THR A 319 -8.63 2.47 13.64
C THR A 319 -8.98 1.69 12.40
N ARG A 320 -8.01 1.53 11.50
CA ARG A 320 -8.12 0.66 10.32
C ARG A 320 -7.70 -0.78 10.62
N MET A 321 -7.07 -1.01 11.77
CA MET A 321 -6.38 -2.25 12.12
C MET A 321 -7.06 -2.95 13.28
N MET A 322 -7.57 -4.15 13.04
CA MET A 322 -8.19 -4.99 14.09
C MET A 322 -7.20 -5.30 15.22
N GLN A 323 -5.93 -5.52 14.89
CA GLN A 323 -4.86 -5.79 15.85
C GLN A 323 -4.72 -4.70 16.91
N VAL A 324 -4.87 -3.43 16.53
CA VAL A 324 -4.86 -2.31 17.49
C VAL A 324 -5.99 -2.48 18.50
N ALA A 325 -7.22 -2.73 18.05
CA ALA A 325 -8.37 -2.93 18.93
C ALA A 325 -8.23 -4.16 19.84
N GLU A 326 -7.65 -5.24 19.34
CA GLU A 326 -7.39 -6.44 20.13
C GLU A 326 -6.29 -6.25 21.16
N PHE A 327 -5.25 -5.50 20.84
CA PHE A 327 -4.13 -5.24 21.75
C PHE A 327 -4.58 -4.50 23.02
N PHE A 328 -5.59 -3.63 22.93
CA PHE A 328 -6.20 -2.98 24.10
C PHE A 328 -6.80 -3.98 25.11
N LYS A 329 -7.19 -5.20 24.71
CA LYS A 329 -7.75 -6.21 25.63
C LYS A 329 -6.74 -6.67 26.69
N LYS A 330 -5.44 -6.39 26.48
CA LYS A 330 -4.37 -6.66 27.44
C LYS A 330 -4.60 -5.94 28.78
N SER A 331 -5.06 -4.68 28.74
CA SER A 331 -5.11 -3.79 29.92
C SER A 331 -6.46 -3.08 30.11
N PHE A 332 -7.43 -3.31 29.22
CA PHE A 332 -8.72 -2.61 29.21
C PHE A 332 -9.88 -3.57 28.96
N LEU A 333 -11.08 -3.25 29.48
CA LEU A 333 -12.32 -3.83 28.98
C LEU A 333 -12.58 -3.24 27.58
N VAL A 334 -12.78 -4.08 26.57
CA VAL A 334 -12.91 -3.62 25.17
C VAL A 334 -14.21 -4.09 24.53
N HIS A 335 -14.93 -3.15 23.93
CA HIS A 335 -15.97 -3.42 22.94
C HIS A 335 -15.46 -3.07 21.55
N VAL A 336 -15.67 -3.94 20.56
CA VAL A 336 -15.20 -3.73 19.19
C VAL A 336 -16.41 -3.69 18.26
N HIS A 337 -16.62 -2.54 17.62
CA HIS A 337 -17.58 -2.38 16.53
C HIS A 337 -16.87 -2.39 15.19
N THR A 338 -17.11 -3.43 14.39
CA THR A 338 -16.56 -3.51 13.03
C THR A 338 -17.52 -2.83 12.06
N LEU A 339 -17.18 -1.61 11.64
CA LEU A 339 -18.01 -0.81 10.76
C LEU A 339 -18.10 -1.45 9.38
N GLN A 340 -19.32 -1.59 8.87
CA GLN A 340 -19.60 -2.19 7.57
C GLN A 340 -19.81 -1.13 6.48
N LEU A 341 -19.81 -1.56 5.22
CA LEU A 341 -20.25 -0.74 4.10
C LEU A 341 -21.72 -0.32 4.25
N LEU A 342 -22.13 0.77 3.60
CA LEU A 342 -23.51 1.23 3.69
C LEU A 342 -24.48 0.21 3.07
N PRO A 343 -25.66 -0.01 3.65
CA PRO A 343 -26.75 -0.69 2.97
C PRO A 343 -27.04 -0.03 1.61
N PRO A 344 -27.38 -0.79 0.54
CA PRO A 344 -27.56 -0.22 -0.81
C PRO A 344 -28.55 0.95 -0.88
N ASN A 345 -29.63 0.88 -0.10
CA ASN A 345 -30.62 1.93 0.04
C ASN A 345 -30.02 3.20 0.68
N LYS A 346 -29.21 3.05 1.74
CA LYS A 346 -28.52 4.18 2.40
C LYS A 346 -27.40 4.76 1.55
N ALA A 347 -26.72 3.94 0.75
CA ALA A 347 -25.75 4.40 -0.23
C ALA A 347 -26.40 5.27 -1.33
N TRP A 348 -27.59 4.86 -1.81
CA TRP A 348 -28.39 5.65 -2.74
C TRP A 348 -28.88 6.96 -2.13
N GLU A 349 -29.41 6.90 -0.90
CA GLU A 349 -29.85 8.08 -0.14
C GLU A 349 -28.70 9.11 0.01
N LEU A 350 -27.52 8.64 0.41
CA LEU A 350 -26.32 9.49 0.54
C LEU A 350 -25.93 10.14 -0.79
N PHE A 351 -26.00 9.38 -1.89
CA PHE A 351 -25.70 9.90 -3.22
C PHE A 351 -26.65 11.02 -3.60
N CYS A 352 -27.95 10.80 -3.44
CA CYS A 352 -28.98 11.78 -3.79
C CYS A 352 -28.81 13.08 -2.99
N ILE A 353 -28.64 12.97 -1.66
CA ILE A 353 -28.41 14.12 -0.78
C ILE A 353 -27.16 14.90 -1.18
N LYS A 354 -26.09 14.23 -1.61
CA LYS A 354 -24.83 14.90 -1.97
C LYS A 354 -24.87 15.57 -3.33
N VAL A 355 -25.48 14.92 -4.34
CA VAL A 355 -25.49 15.45 -5.70
C VAL A 355 -26.56 16.52 -5.88
N PHE A 356 -27.74 16.29 -5.32
CA PHE A 356 -28.92 17.13 -5.51
C PHE A 356 -29.20 17.98 -4.26
N ARG A 357 -28.19 18.26 -3.42
CA ARG A 357 -28.38 18.98 -2.14
C ARG A 357 -29.20 20.27 -2.27
N PHE A 358 -29.00 21.01 -3.36
CA PHE A 358 -29.62 22.31 -3.60
C PHE A 358 -30.63 22.29 -4.76
N GLU A 359 -30.98 21.11 -5.27
CA GLU A 359 -31.82 20.94 -6.47
C GLU A 359 -32.76 19.74 -6.29
N HIS A 360 -33.91 19.71 -6.97
CA HIS A 360 -34.82 18.55 -6.98
C HIS A 360 -35.19 18.00 -5.59
N ASP A 361 -35.25 18.85 -4.57
CA ASP A 361 -35.51 18.46 -3.17
C ASP A 361 -34.59 17.35 -2.64
N GLY A 362 -33.35 17.27 -3.14
CA GLY A 362 -32.41 16.21 -2.75
C GLY A 362 -32.65 14.87 -3.43
N ASN A 363 -33.55 14.79 -4.42
CA ASN A 363 -33.88 13.56 -5.14
C ASN A 363 -33.25 13.51 -6.53
N CYS A 364 -32.98 12.29 -7.00
CA CYS A 364 -32.51 12.09 -8.37
C CYS A 364 -33.66 12.26 -9.38
N PRO A 365 -33.51 13.09 -10.42
CA PRO A 365 -34.50 13.17 -11.48
C PRO A 365 -34.56 11.84 -12.26
N PRO A 366 -35.75 11.42 -12.74
CA PRO A 366 -35.94 10.10 -13.39
C PRO A 366 -35.00 9.85 -14.57
N GLU A 367 -34.67 10.90 -15.33
CA GLU A 367 -33.83 10.81 -16.53
C GLU A 367 -32.38 10.41 -16.21
N LEU A 368 -31.90 10.71 -14.99
CA LEU A 368 -30.55 10.39 -14.55
C LEU A 368 -30.50 9.15 -13.66
N GLU A 369 -31.64 8.59 -13.26
CA GLU A 369 -31.70 7.53 -12.25
C GLU A 369 -30.89 6.29 -12.67
N VAL A 370 -30.98 5.88 -13.93
CA VAL A 370 -30.29 4.70 -14.47
C VAL A 370 -28.77 4.86 -14.37
N VAL A 371 -28.23 5.96 -14.90
CA VAL A 371 -26.78 6.23 -14.87
C VAL A 371 -26.28 6.48 -13.44
N SER A 372 -27.09 7.14 -12.61
CA SER A 372 -26.79 7.36 -11.19
C SER A 372 -26.64 6.05 -10.43
N LYS A 373 -27.57 5.09 -10.63
CA LYS A 373 -27.49 3.78 -9.99
C LYS A 373 -26.26 3.00 -10.44
N GLU A 374 -25.86 3.12 -11.70
CA GLU A 374 -24.63 2.51 -12.20
C GLU A 374 -23.39 3.09 -11.49
N ILE A 375 -23.34 4.42 -11.34
CA ILE A 375 -22.25 5.11 -10.64
C ILE A 375 -22.20 4.70 -9.16
N VAL A 376 -23.33 4.70 -8.46
CA VAL A 376 -23.40 4.26 -7.05
C VAL A 376 -22.97 2.81 -6.89
N LYS A 377 -23.33 1.94 -7.85
CA LYS A 377 -22.88 0.56 -7.88
C LYS A 377 -21.35 0.45 -8.01
N LYS A 378 -20.72 1.31 -8.82
CA LYS A 378 -19.25 1.41 -8.94
C LYS A 378 -18.56 1.92 -7.67
N CYS A 379 -19.26 2.72 -6.84
CA CYS A 379 -18.76 3.10 -5.52
C CYS A 379 -18.72 1.93 -4.52
N LYS A 380 -19.37 0.79 -4.82
CA LYS A 380 -19.49 -0.41 -3.97
C LYS A 380 -19.82 -0.08 -2.51
N GLN A 381 -20.75 0.87 -2.32
CA GLN A 381 -21.31 1.26 -1.01
C GLN A 381 -20.31 1.94 -0.05
N LEU A 382 -19.13 2.38 -0.53
CA LEU A 382 -18.17 3.13 0.29
C LEU A 382 -18.61 4.60 0.44
N PRO A 383 -18.90 5.09 1.67
CA PRO A 383 -19.39 6.46 1.89
C PRO A 383 -18.49 7.53 1.30
N LEU A 384 -17.18 7.46 1.54
CA LEU A 384 -16.22 8.45 1.05
C LEU A 384 -16.22 8.55 -0.48
N ALA A 385 -16.39 7.42 -1.17
CA ALA A 385 -16.47 7.39 -2.62
C ALA A 385 -17.74 8.07 -3.14
N ILE A 386 -18.87 7.74 -2.52
CA ILE A 386 -20.18 8.32 -2.86
C ILE A 386 -20.14 9.83 -2.67
N VAL A 387 -19.57 10.32 -1.56
CA VAL A 387 -19.45 11.76 -1.29
C VAL A 387 -18.51 12.44 -2.29
N ALA A 388 -17.37 11.84 -2.61
CA ALA A 388 -16.39 12.43 -3.53
C ALA A 388 -16.92 12.49 -4.97
N ILE A 389 -17.49 11.39 -5.45
CA ILE A 389 -18.11 11.34 -6.79
C ILE A 389 -19.37 12.20 -6.83
N GLY A 390 -20.15 12.24 -5.75
CA GLY A 390 -21.31 13.10 -5.65
C GLY A 390 -20.94 14.59 -5.75
N GLY A 391 -19.86 15.00 -5.07
CA GLY A 391 -19.32 16.34 -5.17
C GLY A 391 -18.73 16.69 -6.54
N LEU A 392 -18.20 15.71 -7.28
CA LEU A 392 -17.83 15.90 -8.69
C LEU A 392 -19.09 16.12 -9.55
N LEU A 393 -20.08 15.24 -9.45
CA LEU A 393 -21.29 15.28 -10.27
C LEU A 393 -22.14 16.52 -9.99
N SER A 394 -22.14 17.03 -8.75
CA SER A 394 -22.85 18.28 -8.42
C SER A 394 -22.32 19.49 -9.19
N THR A 395 -21.06 19.45 -9.66
CA THR A 395 -20.44 20.52 -10.47
C THR A 395 -20.60 20.31 -11.98
N LYS A 396 -21.06 19.14 -12.42
CA LYS A 396 -21.20 18.77 -13.82
C LYS A 396 -22.59 19.11 -14.35
N SER A 397 -22.70 19.25 -15.68
CA SER A 397 -24.01 19.34 -16.31
C SER A 397 -24.79 18.05 -16.04
N LYS A 398 -26.04 18.19 -15.60
CA LYS A 398 -26.93 17.09 -15.20
C LYS A 398 -27.57 16.44 -16.44
N THR A 399 -26.72 15.95 -17.34
CA THR A 399 -27.10 15.30 -18.58
C THR A 399 -26.65 13.85 -18.58
N MET A 400 -27.45 12.97 -19.16
CA MET A 400 -27.15 11.53 -19.24
C MET A 400 -25.79 11.27 -19.92
N ILE A 401 -25.47 12.02 -20.98
CA ILE A 401 -24.23 11.87 -21.74
C ILE A 401 -22.99 12.18 -20.89
N GLU A 402 -22.99 13.32 -20.18
CA GLU A 402 -21.84 13.70 -19.34
C GLU A 402 -21.66 12.72 -18.17
N TRP A 403 -22.76 12.26 -17.57
CA TRP A 403 -22.69 11.31 -16.45
C TRP A 403 -22.27 9.91 -16.90
N GLN A 404 -22.71 9.47 -18.08
CA GLN A 404 -22.22 8.23 -18.69
C GLN A 404 -20.72 8.33 -18.97
N LYS A 405 -20.24 9.46 -19.46
CA LYS A 405 -18.80 9.70 -19.67
C LYS A 405 -18.01 9.59 -18.36
N VAL A 406 -18.52 10.17 -17.26
CA VAL A 406 -17.89 10.03 -15.92
C VAL A 406 -17.93 8.57 -15.46
N SER A 407 -19.07 7.89 -15.61
CA SER A 407 -19.22 6.47 -15.25
C SER A 407 -18.22 5.58 -15.99
N GLN A 408 -18.07 5.78 -17.30
CA GLN A 408 -17.17 4.99 -18.15
C GLN A 408 -15.69 5.30 -17.88
N ASN A 409 -15.36 6.52 -17.49
CA ASN A 409 -13.97 6.98 -17.29
C ASN A 409 -13.58 7.13 -15.82
N LEU A 410 -14.28 6.47 -14.89
CA LEU A 410 -14.11 6.69 -13.45
C LEU A 410 -12.67 6.47 -12.97
N SER A 411 -11.98 5.44 -13.49
CA SER A 411 -10.57 5.15 -13.19
C SER A 411 -9.63 6.27 -13.64
N LEU A 412 -9.93 6.94 -14.77
CA LEU A 412 -9.16 8.10 -15.23
C LEU A 412 -9.44 9.35 -14.39
N GLU A 413 -10.71 9.57 -14.02
CA GLU A 413 -11.12 10.68 -13.17
C GLU A 413 -10.47 10.59 -11.77
N LEU A 414 -10.38 9.40 -11.18
CA LEU A 414 -9.68 9.14 -9.91
C LEU A 414 -8.22 9.62 -9.91
N GLY A 415 -7.56 9.60 -11.07
CA GLY A 415 -6.16 9.97 -11.23
C GLY A 415 -5.90 11.43 -11.59
N ARG A 416 -6.88 12.15 -12.13
CA ARG A 416 -6.71 13.50 -12.71
C ARG A 416 -7.61 14.57 -12.09
N ASN A 417 -8.72 14.18 -11.48
CA ASN A 417 -9.74 15.12 -11.03
C ASN A 417 -9.43 15.66 -9.63
N VAL A 418 -9.44 16.99 -9.49
CA VAL A 418 -9.18 17.67 -8.22
C VAL A 418 -10.16 17.25 -7.12
N HIS A 419 -11.41 16.95 -7.46
CA HIS A 419 -12.43 16.50 -6.49
C HIS A 419 -12.14 15.09 -5.93
N LEU A 420 -11.45 14.24 -6.69
CA LEU A 420 -11.15 12.85 -6.31
C LEU A 420 -9.73 12.68 -5.74
N THR A 421 -8.88 13.71 -5.82
CA THR A 421 -7.52 13.72 -5.29
C THR A 421 -7.47 13.35 -3.80
N SER A 422 -8.42 13.85 -2.98
CA SER A 422 -8.50 13.52 -1.56
C SER A 422 -8.84 12.06 -1.30
N LEU A 423 -9.80 11.49 -2.06
CA LEU A 423 -10.17 10.08 -2.01
C LEU A 423 -8.96 9.19 -2.34
N THR A 424 -8.27 9.47 -3.45
CA THR A 424 -7.10 8.71 -3.89
C THR A 424 -5.96 8.80 -2.87
N LYS A 425 -5.74 9.98 -2.28
CA LYS A 425 -4.74 10.17 -1.20
C LYS A 425 -5.09 9.38 0.07
N ILE A 426 -6.34 9.48 0.55
CA ILE A 426 -6.79 8.76 1.76
C ILE A 426 -6.68 7.24 1.61
N LEU A 427 -7.03 6.71 0.44
CA LEU A 427 -6.88 5.29 0.12
C LEU A 427 -5.40 4.89 -0.05
N SER A 428 -4.56 5.78 -0.59
CA SER A 428 -3.12 5.52 -0.75
C SER A 428 -2.38 5.39 0.59
N LEU A 429 -2.79 6.13 1.63
CA LEU A 429 -2.22 6.01 2.98
C LEU A 429 -2.28 4.58 3.52
N SER A 430 -3.31 3.82 3.16
CA SER A 430 -3.44 2.41 3.54
C SER A 430 -2.36 1.52 2.92
N TYR A 431 -1.91 1.83 1.71
CA TYR A 431 -0.79 1.13 1.05
C TYR A 431 0.56 1.63 1.58
N ASP A 432 0.70 2.94 1.75
CA ASP A 432 1.97 3.55 2.13
C ASP A 432 2.42 3.11 3.53
N GLY A 433 1.46 2.98 4.46
CA GLY A 433 1.67 2.47 5.82
C GLY A 433 1.84 0.96 5.96
N LEU A 434 1.88 0.19 4.86
CA LEU A 434 2.14 -1.26 4.92
C LEU A 434 3.62 -1.55 5.20
N PRO A 435 3.91 -2.61 5.97
CA PRO A 435 5.24 -3.20 6.01
C PRO A 435 5.72 -3.57 4.60
N TYR A 436 7.01 -3.37 4.34
CA TYR A 436 7.58 -3.54 2.99
C TYR A 436 7.39 -4.96 2.42
N TYR A 437 7.32 -5.99 3.27
CA TYR A 437 7.10 -7.38 2.85
C TYR A 437 5.65 -7.65 2.39
N LEU A 438 4.67 -6.86 2.85
CA LEU A 438 3.27 -6.96 2.40
C LEU A 438 2.97 -6.16 1.13
N LYS A 439 3.77 -5.13 0.82
CA LYS A 439 3.60 -4.31 -0.38
C LYS A 439 3.53 -5.13 -1.67
N PRO A 440 4.44 -6.06 -1.99
CA PRO A 440 4.32 -6.88 -3.20
C PRO A 440 3.09 -7.80 -3.16
N CYS A 441 2.71 -8.31 -1.99
CA CYS A 441 1.55 -9.18 -1.81
C CYS A 441 0.24 -8.44 -2.15
N ILE A 442 0.06 -7.21 -1.66
CA ILE A 442 -1.14 -6.42 -1.97
C ILE A 442 -1.17 -5.94 -3.43
N LEU A 443 -0.01 -5.60 -4.01
CA LEU A 443 0.07 -5.23 -5.44
C LEU A 443 -0.35 -6.39 -6.35
N TYR A 444 -0.14 -7.62 -5.89
CA TYR A 444 -0.51 -8.83 -6.63
C TYR A 444 -2.02 -8.91 -6.91
N PHE A 445 -2.87 -8.34 -6.05
CA PHE A 445 -4.32 -8.31 -6.28
C PHE A 445 -4.71 -7.50 -7.54
N GLY A 446 -3.90 -6.52 -7.96
CA GLY A 446 -4.17 -5.75 -9.18
C GLY A 446 -3.85 -6.49 -10.48
N ILE A 447 -3.19 -7.65 -10.40
CA ILE A 447 -2.98 -8.56 -11.55
C ILE A 447 -4.31 -9.19 -11.98
N TYR A 448 -5.19 -9.45 -11.02
CA TYR A 448 -6.48 -10.08 -11.25
C TYR A 448 -7.51 -9.13 -11.89
N PRO A 449 -8.45 -9.66 -12.68
CA PRO A 449 -9.56 -8.89 -13.23
C PRO A 449 -10.40 -8.18 -12.16
N GLU A 450 -11.19 -7.20 -12.58
CA GLU A 450 -12.13 -6.51 -11.69
C GLU A 450 -13.19 -7.50 -11.16
N ASP A 451 -13.65 -7.29 -9.91
CA ASP A 451 -14.60 -8.15 -9.20
C ASP A 451 -14.18 -9.64 -9.03
N TYR A 452 -12.93 -9.99 -9.35
CA TYR A 452 -12.45 -11.38 -9.28
C TYR A 452 -12.31 -11.87 -7.82
N SER A 453 -12.97 -12.98 -7.48
CA SER A 453 -12.80 -13.65 -6.18
C SER A 453 -11.62 -14.62 -6.25
N ILE A 454 -10.54 -14.30 -5.55
CA ILE A 454 -9.28 -15.04 -5.63
C ILE A 454 -9.32 -16.21 -4.65
N ASN A 455 -8.94 -17.40 -5.12
CA ASN A 455 -8.77 -18.57 -4.27
C ASN A 455 -7.53 -18.42 -3.38
N HIS A 456 -7.70 -18.63 -2.08
CA HIS A 456 -6.65 -18.55 -1.07
C HIS A 456 -5.39 -19.36 -1.46
N ASN A 457 -5.57 -20.65 -1.74
CA ASN A 457 -4.45 -21.56 -2.02
C ASN A 457 -3.72 -21.21 -3.32
N ARG A 458 -4.44 -20.67 -4.31
CA ARG A 458 -3.83 -20.17 -5.56
C ARG A 458 -2.93 -18.97 -5.26
N LEU A 459 -3.43 -18.00 -4.48
CA LEU A 459 -2.69 -16.80 -4.10
C LEU A 459 -1.45 -17.14 -3.27
N THR A 460 -1.58 -18.03 -2.28
CA THR A 460 -0.48 -18.49 -1.43
C THR A 460 0.65 -19.11 -2.27
N ARG A 461 0.33 -20.02 -3.19
CA ARG A 461 1.34 -20.65 -4.07
C ARG A 461 2.06 -19.64 -4.96
N GLN A 462 1.33 -18.64 -5.45
CA GLN A 462 1.90 -17.58 -6.29
C GLN A 462 2.86 -16.68 -5.50
N TRP A 463 2.49 -16.27 -4.29
CA TRP A 463 3.38 -15.47 -3.43
C TRP A 463 4.65 -16.22 -3.03
N ILE A 464 4.54 -17.52 -2.74
CA ILE A 464 5.69 -18.39 -2.45
C ILE A 464 6.59 -18.48 -3.68
N ALA A 465 6.02 -18.79 -4.85
CA ALA A 465 6.79 -18.95 -6.09
C ALA A 465 7.48 -17.65 -6.53
N GLU A 466 6.85 -16.49 -6.30
CA GLU A 466 7.42 -15.17 -6.55
C GLU A 466 8.53 -14.80 -5.55
N GLY A 467 8.63 -15.50 -4.42
CA GLY A 467 9.59 -15.22 -3.36
C GLY A 467 9.21 -14.04 -2.47
N PHE A 468 7.92 -13.69 -2.40
CA PHE A 468 7.45 -12.64 -1.48
C PHE A 468 7.43 -13.13 -0.03
N VAL A 469 7.24 -14.43 0.15
CA VAL A 469 7.24 -15.11 1.43
C VAL A 469 8.68 -15.36 1.85
N LYS A 470 9.07 -14.85 3.01
CA LYS A 470 10.42 -15.08 3.56
C LYS A 470 10.49 -16.47 4.18
N SER A 471 11.61 -17.14 4.00
CA SER A 471 11.89 -18.41 4.68
C SER A 471 12.10 -18.16 6.17
N ASP A 472 11.29 -18.81 7.00
CA ASP A 472 11.48 -18.92 8.45
C ASP A 472 11.91 -20.36 8.76
N GLU A 473 12.86 -20.55 9.69
CA GLU A 473 13.30 -21.89 10.11
C GLU A 473 12.22 -22.65 10.90
N ARG A 474 11.25 -21.94 11.47
CA ARG A 474 10.22 -22.49 12.37
C ARG A 474 8.89 -22.76 11.69
N GLN A 475 8.64 -22.15 10.53
CA GLN A 475 7.34 -22.17 9.86
C GLN A 475 7.46 -22.58 8.40
N THR A 476 6.41 -23.22 7.87
CA THR A 476 6.37 -23.51 6.44
C THR A 476 6.06 -22.22 5.65
N PRO A 477 6.50 -22.10 4.39
CA PRO A 477 6.17 -20.95 3.55
C PRO A 477 4.65 -20.70 3.43
N GLU A 478 3.84 -21.76 3.47
CA GLU A 478 2.38 -21.64 3.46
C GLU A 478 1.87 -20.97 4.74
N GLN A 479 2.41 -21.31 5.91
CA GLN A 479 2.03 -20.68 7.18
C GLN A 479 2.38 -19.19 7.18
N VAL A 480 3.57 -18.82 6.71
CA VAL A 480 3.99 -17.41 6.60
C VAL A 480 3.11 -16.65 5.60
N ALA A 481 2.73 -17.27 4.48
CA ALA A 481 1.81 -16.66 3.52
C ALA A 481 0.40 -16.44 4.10
N ASP A 482 -0.10 -17.40 4.88
CA ASP A 482 -1.40 -17.32 5.55
C ASP A 482 -1.40 -16.22 6.61
N GLU A 483 -0.29 -16.02 7.33
CA GLU A 483 -0.08 -14.89 8.23
C GLU A 483 -0.10 -13.55 7.49
N TYR A 484 0.60 -13.45 6.36
CA TYR A 484 0.60 -12.24 5.53
C TYR A 484 -0.81 -11.88 5.03
N LEU A 485 -1.58 -12.87 4.58
CA LEU A 485 -2.96 -12.64 4.16
C LEU A 485 -3.84 -12.24 5.33
N SER A 486 -3.68 -12.89 6.48
CA SER A 486 -4.42 -12.58 7.71
C SER A 486 -4.13 -11.14 8.15
N GLU A 487 -2.89 -10.68 8.07
CA GLU A 487 -2.54 -9.29 8.37
C GLU A 487 -3.18 -8.30 7.39
N LEU A 488 -3.19 -8.61 6.09
CA LEU A 488 -3.88 -7.78 5.09
C LEU A 488 -5.40 -7.69 5.34
N ILE A 489 -6.01 -8.77 5.83
CA ILE A 489 -7.42 -8.81 6.25
C ILE A 489 -7.63 -7.98 7.53
N HIS A 490 -6.77 -8.14 8.54
CA HIS A 490 -6.85 -7.37 9.80
C HIS A 490 -6.64 -5.88 9.60
N ARG A 491 -5.85 -5.48 8.58
CA ARG A 491 -5.69 -4.09 8.13
C ARG A 491 -6.87 -3.58 7.29
N SER A 492 -7.93 -4.38 7.12
CA SER A 492 -9.13 -4.08 6.33
C SER A 492 -8.84 -3.75 4.86
N LEU A 493 -7.75 -4.29 4.28
CA LEU A 493 -7.38 -4.07 2.87
C LEU A 493 -7.91 -5.16 1.95
N VAL A 494 -8.04 -6.37 2.50
CA VAL A 494 -8.55 -7.56 1.83
C VAL A 494 -9.84 -8.00 2.51
N GLN A 495 -10.86 -8.24 1.70
CA GLN A 495 -12.18 -8.72 2.13
C GLN A 495 -12.28 -10.23 1.92
N VAL A 496 -12.71 -10.93 2.96
CA VAL A 496 -13.08 -12.34 2.86
C VAL A 496 -14.38 -12.46 2.07
N SER A 497 -14.34 -13.21 0.97
CA SER A 497 -15.51 -13.42 0.10
C SER A 497 -16.26 -14.69 0.49
N THR A 498 -15.55 -15.79 0.75
CA THR A 498 -16.14 -17.05 1.22
C THR A 498 -15.25 -17.69 2.28
N VAL A 499 -15.89 -18.33 3.24
CA VAL A 499 -15.25 -19.12 4.30
C VAL A 499 -15.51 -20.60 4.02
N GLY A 500 -14.49 -21.44 4.17
CA GLY A 500 -14.62 -22.89 4.06
C GLY A 500 -15.29 -23.51 5.29
N PHE A 501 -15.62 -24.80 5.21
CA PHE A 501 -16.26 -25.53 6.31
C PHE A 501 -15.44 -25.53 7.61
N GLU A 502 -14.11 -25.40 7.51
CA GLU A 502 -13.19 -25.33 8.65
C GLU A 502 -13.07 -23.92 9.27
N GLY A 503 -13.88 -22.95 8.83
CA GLY A 503 -13.76 -21.55 9.29
C GLY A 503 -12.59 -20.78 8.67
N LYS A 504 -11.82 -21.39 7.76
CA LYS A 504 -10.70 -20.77 7.06
C LYS A 504 -11.14 -20.00 5.82
N VAL A 505 -10.38 -18.97 5.46
CA VAL A 505 -10.60 -18.17 4.25
C VAL A 505 -10.49 -19.07 3.02
N LYS A 506 -11.55 -19.16 2.22
CA LYS A 506 -11.56 -19.93 0.97
C LYS A 506 -11.29 -19.02 -0.23
N THR A 507 -11.98 -17.88 -0.28
CA THR A 507 -11.73 -16.85 -1.29
C THR A 507 -11.71 -15.46 -0.70
N CYS A 508 -10.92 -14.58 -1.30
CA CYS A 508 -10.74 -13.20 -0.88
C CYS A 508 -10.70 -12.25 -2.09
N ARG A 509 -10.94 -10.96 -1.85
CA ARG A 509 -10.88 -9.91 -2.87
C ARG A 509 -10.49 -8.57 -2.26
N VAL A 510 -10.08 -7.62 -3.08
CA VAL A 510 -9.90 -6.21 -2.68
C VAL A 510 -11.11 -5.40 -3.15
N HIS A 511 -11.39 -4.30 -2.46
CA HIS A 511 -12.41 -3.35 -2.88
C HIS A 511 -11.97 -2.61 -4.16
N ASP A 512 -12.86 -2.40 -5.13
CA ASP A 512 -12.53 -1.87 -6.46
C ASP A 512 -11.78 -0.54 -6.44
N LEU A 513 -12.22 0.42 -5.62
CA LEU A 513 -11.50 1.70 -5.47
C LEU A 513 -10.09 1.54 -4.90
N PHE A 514 -9.87 0.55 -4.04
CA PHE A 514 -8.52 0.25 -3.57
C PHE A 514 -7.72 -0.51 -4.65
N ARG A 515 -8.38 -1.32 -5.47
CA ARG A 515 -7.79 -1.93 -6.67
C ARG A 515 -7.29 -0.86 -7.65
N GLU A 516 -7.99 0.26 -7.82
CA GLU A 516 -7.51 1.39 -8.64
C GLU A 516 -6.24 2.02 -8.06
N VAL A 517 -6.15 2.17 -6.74
CA VAL A 517 -4.92 2.60 -6.06
C VAL A 517 -3.79 1.60 -6.29
N ILE A 518 -4.09 0.30 -6.18
CA ILE A 518 -3.13 -0.77 -6.46
C ILE A 518 -2.62 -0.69 -7.90
N ILE A 519 -3.50 -0.58 -8.90
CA ILE A 519 -3.14 -0.47 -10.31
C ILE A 519 -2.27 0.76 -10.55
N ARG A 520 -2.58 1.88 -9.92
CA ARG A 520 -1.74 3.08 -9.99
C ARG A 520 -0.35 2.82 -9.41
N LYS A 521 -0.26 2.30 -8.18
CA LYS A 521 1.03 1.97 -7.55
C LYS A 521 1.81 0.94 -8.39
N MET A 522 1.15 -0.03 -9.02
CA MET A 522 1.77 -0.97 -9.95
C MET A 522 2.41 -0.25 -11.15
N LYS A 523 1.74 0.74 -11.74
CA LYS A 523 2.28 1.56 -12.84
C LYS A 523 3.48 2.40 -12.36
N GLU A 524 3.36 3.04 -11.20
CA GLU A 524 4.42 3.86 -10.61
C GLU A 524 5.68 3.04 -10.28
N LEU A 525 5.49 1.80 -9.83
CA LEU A 525 6.57 0.89 -9.44
C LEU A 525 7.06 -0.03 -10.58
N SER A 526 6.42 0.03 -11.76
CA SER A 526 6.67 -0.92 -12.87
C SER A 526 6.53 -2.38 -12.43
N PHE A 527 5.53 -2.66 -11.57
CA PHE A 527 5.35 -3.96 -10.92
C PHE A 527 4.85 -5.05 -11.88
N CYS A 528 3.88 -4.72 -12.73
CA CYS A 528 3.27 -5.64 -13.70
C CYS A 528 2.80 -4.86 -14.94
N HIS A 529 2.93 -5.48 -16.11
CA HIS A 529 2.30 -5.04 -17.33
C HIS A 529 0.94 -5.73 -17.47
N CYS A 530 -0.14 -4.95 -17.41
CA CYS A 530 -1.50 -5.45 -17.61
C CYS A 530 -1.97 -5.09 -19.02
N VAL A 531 -2.35 -6.09 -19.81
CA VAL A 531 -2.89 -5.91 -21.16
C VAL A 531 -4.42 -6.01 -21.09
N GLN A 532 -5.09 -4.88 -21.31
CA GLN A 532 -6.55 -4.74 -21.36
C GLN A 532 -6.97 -4.08 -22.68
N GLU A 533 -8.22 -4.28 -23.10
CA GLU A 533 -8.79 -3.86 -24.41
C GLU A 533 -8.56 -2.37 -24.74
N ASP A 534 -8.57 -1.47 -23.76
CA ASP A 534 -8.48 -0.01 -23.94
C ASP A 534 -7.10 0.60 -23.59
N SER A 535 -6.06 -0.21 -23.44
CA SER A 535 -4.73 0.32 -23.07
C SER A 535 -4.00 0.85 -24.29
N GLU A 536 -3.96 2.18 -24.48
CA GLU A 536 -2.98 2.81 -25.37
C GLU A 536 -1.58 2.29 -25.03
N SER A 537 -0.84 1.90 -26.06
CA SER A 537 0.50 1.33 -25.96
C SER A 537 1.51 2.36 -25.45
N ILE A 538 1.48 2.64 -24.15
CA ILE A 538 2.52 3.40 -23.48
C ILE A 538 3.73 2.48 -23.37
N THR A 539 4.88 2.97 -23.85
CA THR A 539 6.18 2.31 -23.74
C THR A 539 6.41 1.86 -22.31
N VAL A 540 6.26 0.55 -22.12
CA VAL A 540 6.26 -0.11 -20.82
C VAL A 540 7.69 -0.04 -20.28
N GLY A 541 7.87 0.46 -19.06
CA GLY A 541 9.13 0.27 -18.35
C GLY A 541 9.44 -1.23 -18.20
N ASN A 542 10.68 -1.59 -17.87
CA ASN A 542 11.04 -2.99 -17.64
C ASN A 542 10.20 -3.57 -16.48
N THR A 543 9.16 -4.35 -16.83
CA THR A 543 8.25 -5.00 -15.87
C THR A 543 8.60 -6.47 -15.74
N ARG A 544 8.41 -7.03 -14.54
CA ARG A 544 8.75 -8.42 -14.23
C ARG A 544 7.57 -9.37 -14.32
N ARG A 545 6.35 -8.85 -14.48
CA ARG A 545 5.10 -9.61 -14.48
C ARG A 545 4.23 -9.19 -15.64
N LEU A 546 3.51 -10.15 -16.19
CA LEU A 546 2.55 -9.94 -17.27
C LEU A 546 1.18 -10.47 -16.85
N SER A 547 0.16 -9.63 -16.97
CA SER A 547 -1.25 -10.02 -16.85
C SER A 547 -1.94 -9.80 -18.19
N VAL A 548 -2.56 -10.84 -18.72
CA VAL A 548 -3.28 -10.79 -19.99
C VAL A 548 -4.75 -11.11 -19.75
N ALA A 549 -5.60 -10.14 -20.08
CA ALA A 549 -7.05 -10.27 -19.98
C ALA A 549 -7.76 -10.20 -21.35
N THR A 550 -7.05 -9.86 -22.45
CA THR A 550 -7.64 -9.63 -23.78
C THR A 550 -6.72 -10.07 -24.95
N ASN A 551 -7.17 -9.83 -26.20
CA ASN A 551 -6.70 -10.45 -27.45
C ASN A 551 -5.15 -10.52 -27.68
N PRO A 552 -4.63 -11.65 -28.22
CA PRO A 552 -3.21 -11.94 -28.45
C PRO A 552 -2.37 -10.92 -29.21
N ASN A 553 -2.95 -10.12 -30.11
CA ASN A 553 -2.17 -9.25 -31.00
C ASN A 553 -1.48 -8.07 -30.31
N ASN A 554 -2.01 -7.60 -29.18
CA ASN A 554 -1.42 -6.51 -28.40
C ASN A 554 -0.23 -6.98 -27.55
N VAL A 555 -0.24 -8.26 -27.14
CA VAL A 555 0.77 -8.86 -26.23
C VAL A 555 2.13 -9.02 -26.91
N LEU A 556 2.17 -9.44 -28.18
CA LEU A 556 3.42 -9.68 -28.91
C LEU A 556 4.17 -8.40 -29.29
N LYS A 557 3.48 -7.26 -29.35
CA LYS A 557 4.09 -5.95 -29.64
C LYS A 557 4.76 -5.36 -28.40
N SER A 558 4.22 -5.60 -27.20
CA SER A 558 4.76 -5.09 -25.92
C SER A 558 5.83 -6.00 -25.29
N ALA A 559 5.82 -7.30 -25.59
CA ALA A 559 6.74 -8.29 -25.01
C ALA A 559 8.13 -8.37 -25.64
N LYS A 560 8.51 -7.43 -26.52
CA LYS A 560 9.87 -7.41 -27.09
C LYS A 560 10.87 -7.06 -25.98
N ASN A 561 11.68 -8.05 -25.56
CA ASN A 561 12.81 -7.94 -24.63
C ASN A 561 12.52 -8.05 -23.12
N SER A 562 11.41 -8.68 -22.70
CA SER A 562 11.07 -8.81 -21.27
C SER A 562 11.39 -10.20 -20.69
N HIS A 563 12.17 -10.25 -19.60
CA HIS A 563 12.37 -11.44 -18.79
C HIS A 563 11.33 -11.52 -17.66
N PHE A 564 10.13 -12.03 -17.98
CA PHE A 564 9.01 -12.14 -17.04
C PHE A 564 9.23 -13.23 -15.98
N ARG A 565 9.14 -12.89 -14.70
CA ARG A 565 9.09 -13.85 -13.59
C ARG A 565 7.71 -14.46 -13.39
N ALA A 566 6.64 -13.76 -13.79
CA ALA A 566 5.29 -14.29 -13.75
C ALA A 566 4.46 -13.90 -14.98
N ILE A 567 3.65 -14.84 -15.44
CA ILE A 567 2.68 -14.66 -16.53
C ILE A 567 1.33 -15.20 -16.06
N HIS A 568 0.32 -14.34 -16.13
CA HIS A 568 -1.08 -14.65 -15.81
C HIS A 568 -1.95 -14.46 -17.04
N VAL A 569 -2.78 -15.46 -17.33
CA VAL A 569 -3.72 -15.45 -18.44
C VAL A 569 -5.12 -15.78 -17.92
N PHE A 570 -6.06 -14.84 -18.12
CA PHE A 570 -7.44 -14.92 -17.61
C PHE A 570 -8.48 -15.10 -18.73
N GLU A 571 -8.09 -15.69 -19.87
CA GLU A 571 -8.94 -15.84 -21.06
C GLU A 571 -10.05 -16.90 -20.86
N LYS A 572 -11.16 -16.80 -21.61
CA LYS A 572 -12.25 -17.79 -21.62
C LYS A 572 -12.25 -18.74 -22.84
N ASP A 573 -11.54 -18.41 -23.92
CA ASP A 573 -11.78 -19.00 -25.26
C ASP A 573 -10.57 -19.72 -25.91
N GLY A 574 -9.48 -19.95 -25.17
CA GLY A 574 -8.39 -20.86 -25.58
C GLY A 574 -7.52 -20.42 -26.77
N SER A 575 -7.60 -19.17 -27.23
CA SER A 575 -6.93 -18.71 -28.45
C SER A 575 -5.44 -18.37 -28.28
N MET A 576 -4.93 -18.37 -27.04
CA MET A 576 -3.59 -17.86 -26.72
C MET A 576 -2.46 -18.90 -26.59
N GLU A 577 -2.70 -20.20 -26.79
CA GLU A 577 -1.68 -21.25 -26.57
C GLU A 577 -0.35 -21.00 -27.30
N HIS A 578 -0.43 -20.62 -28.59
CA HIS A 578 0.77 -20.30 -29.40
C HIS A 578 1.52 -19.06 -28.91
N VAL A 579 0.81 -18.07 -28.36
CA VAL A 579 1.42 -16.84 -27.82
C VAL A 579 2.06 -17.12 -26.47
N ILE A 580 1.42 -17.92 -25.62
CA ILE A 580 1.96 -18.34 -24.32
C ILE A 580 3.24 -19.14 -24.51
N GLY A 581 3.25 -20.10 -25.45
CA GLY A 581 4.46 -20.87 -25.78
C GLY A 581 5.63 -19.97 -26.20
N LYS A 582 5.36 -18.95 -27.00
CA LYS A 582 6.36 -17.96 -27.42
C LYS A 582 6.85 -17.11 -26.23
N LEU A 583 5.96 -16.60 -25.38
CA LEU A 583 6.32 -15.81 -24.20
C LEU A 583 7.15 -16.63 -23.20
N CYS A 584 6.75 -17.88 -22.94
CA CYS A 584 7.47 -18.78 -22.06
C CYS A 584 8.86 -19.11 -22.62
N SER A 585 9.00 -19.31 -23.94
CA SER A 585 10.30 -19.55 -24.57
C SER A 585 11.26 -18.35 -24.46
N GLN A 586 10.72 -17.14 -24.34
CA GLN A 586 11.49 -15.91 -24.19
C GLN A 586 11.89 -15.64 -22.73
N SER A 587 11.10 -16.10 -21.76
CA SER A 587 11.43 -15.94 -20.34
C SER A 587 12.11 -17.17 -19.76
N ARG A 588 13.44 -17.09 -19.66
CA ARG A 588 14.24 -18.13 -19.00
C ARG A 588 14.07 -18.15 -17.49
N ILE A 589 13.49 -17.14 -16.85
CA ILE A 589 13.44 -16.98 -15.39
C ILE A 589 12.01 -16.98 -14.84
N LEU A 590 11.09 -17.57 -15.60
CA LEU A 590 9.69 -17.72 -15.22
C LEU A 590 9.57 -18.59 -13.96
N LYS A 591 8.93 -18.04 -12.92
CA LYS A 591 8.60 -18.73 -11.66
C LYS A 591 7.12 -19.05 -11.55
N VAL A 592 6.24 -18.21 -12.10
CA VAL A 592 4.78 -18.41 -12.08
C VAL A 592 4.24 -18.42 -13.50
N LEU A 593 3.56 -19.51 -13.85
CA LEU A 593 2.70 -19.60 -15.03
C LEU A 593 1.31 -19.98 -14.54
N ASP A 594 0.35 -19.08 -14.75
CA ASP A 594 -1.00 -19.22 -14.24
C ASP A 594 -1.99 -18.97 -15.38
N ILE A 595 -2.61 -20.05 -15.84
CA ILE A 595 -3.52 -20.06 -16.98
C ILE A 595 -4.86 -20.55 -16.46
N GLN A 596 -5.91 -19.75 -16.67
CA GLN A 596 -7.27 -20.05 -16.24
C GLN A 596 -8.10 -20.68 -17.36
#